data_AF-A0A401RLQ8-F1
#
_entry.id   AF-A0A401RLQ8-F1
#
_cell.length_a   1.000
_cell.length_b   1.000
_cell.length_c   1.000
_cell.angle_alpha   90.00
_cell.angle_beta   90.00
_cell.angle_gamma   90.00
#
_symmetry.space_group_name_H-M   'P 1'
#
loop_
_entity.id
_entity.type
_entity.pdbx_description
1 polymer ?
#
loop_
_entity_poly.entity_id
_entity_poly.type
_entity_poly.pdbx_seq_one_letter_code
_entity_poly.pdbx_strand_id
1 'polypeptide(L)'
;MTLDMDTVLSDFVRSTGAEPGLARDLLEGKNWDITAALSDFEQLRQVNAGNLPYSFNEGRGVKMQEKEPSRVVRAVLQRQDDPVPGMWGFHDRDLMLRKSLYSMMEKGVEKEALKRRWRWQQTQQNKESGLVYTEEEWQKEWDELIKLASSEPRIHYGANGSGCGGRLAPTTFPALNSVDSSEEPVYESLEEFHVFVLAHVLRRPIVVVADTMLRDSGGEAFAPIPFGGIYLPLEVPANKCHRSPLVLAYDQAHFSALVSMEQRETNKEQAVIPLTDSEHKLLPIHFAVDPGKDWEWGRDDNDNVRLAR
;
A
#
# COMPACT_ATOMS: atom_id res chain seq x y z
N MET A 1 -48.82 12.47 6.82
CA MET A 1 -47.55 13.09 6.39
C MET A 1 -46.71 11.98 5.80
N THR A 2 -46.24 12.13 4.56
CA THR A 2 -45.28 11.19 3.98
C THR A 2 -43.93 11.42 4.64
N LEU A 3 -43.50 10.48 5.49
CA LEU A 3 -42.13 10.44 5.96
C LEU A 3 -41.23 10.30 4.72
N ASP A 4 -40.25 11.19 4.58
CA ASP A 4 -39.24 11.05 3.54
C ASP A 4 -38.26 9.96 3.98
N MET A 5 -38.32 8.80 3.33
CA MET A 5 -37.60 7.59 3.75
C MET A 5 -36.08 7.82 3.71
N ASP A 6 -35.59 8.59 2.74
CA ASP A 6 -34.16 8.89 2.61
C ASP A 6 -33.68 9.87 3.70
N THR A 7 -34.50 10.84 4.10
CA THR A 7 -34.24 11.67 5.30
C THR A 7 -34.30 10.84 6.58
N VAL A 8 -35.29 9.95 6.75
CA VAL A 8 -35.44 9.08 7.91
C VAL A 8 -34.22 8.14 8.07
N LEU A 9 -33.77 7.52 6.98
CA LEU A 9 -32.53 6.72 6.95
C LEU A 9 -31.31 7.59 7.26
N SER A 10 -31.22 8.77 6.65
CA SER A 10 -30.08 9.69 6.82
C SER A 10 -29.95 10.24 8.24
N ASP A 11 -31.06 10.47 8.95
CA ASP A 11 -31.04 10.88 10.35
C ASP A 11 -30.77 9.71 11.29
N PHE A 12 -31.32 8.53 11.02
CA PHE A 12 -31.01 7.32 11.77
C PHE A 12 -29.52 6.98 11.71
N VAL A 13 -28.93 6.94 10.51
CA VAL A 13 -27.47 6.74 10.33
C VAL A 13 -26.65 7.86 11.00
N ARG A 14 -27.21 9.08 11.15
CA ARG A 14 -26.51 10.20 11.80
C ARG A 14 -26.49 10.09 13.32
N SER A 15 -27.57 9.61 13.93
CA SER A 15 -27.68 9.46 15.39
C SER A 15 -27.06 8.16 15.90
N THR A 16 -27.03 7.11 15.08
CA THR A 16 -26.55 5.77 15.46
C THR A 16 -25.10 5.48 15.08
N GLY A 17 -24.61 6.04 13.97
CA GLY A 17 -23.31 5.68 13.39
C GLY A 17 -23.26 4.25 12.82
N ALA A 18 -24.41 3.67 12.48
CA ALA A 18 -24.52 2.35 11.84
C ALA A 18 -24.52 2.45 10.30
N GLU A 19 -23.90 1.47 9.61
CA GLU A 19 -23.95 1.43 8.15
C GLU A 19 -25.37 1.59 7.58
N PRO A 20 -25.53 2.29 6.43
CA PRO A 20 -26.80 2.43 5.73
C PRO A 20 -27.53 1.12 5.42
N GLY A 21 -26.82 -0.01 5.30
CA GLY A 21 -27.41 -1.34 5.10
C GLY A 21 -28.23 -1.79 6.32
N LEU A 22 -27.59 -1.94 7.48
CA LEU A 22 -28.29 -2.35 8.71
C LEU A 22 -29.32 -1.32 9.15
N ALA A 23 -29.02 -0.03 9.03
CA ALA A 23 -29.98 1.03 9.33
C ALA A 23 -31.26 0.91 8.49
N ARG A 24 -31.12 0.55 7.20
CA ARG A 24 -32.24 0.28 6.31
C ARG A 24 -33.00 -0.98 6.68
N ASP A 25 -32.32 -2.09 6.93
CA ASP A 25 -32.97 -3.36 7.31
C ASP A 25 -33.76 -3.23 8.63
N LEU A 26 -33.24 -2.48 9.60
CA LEU A 26 -33.93 -2.20 10.87
C LEU A 26 -35.12 -1.25 10.69
N LEU A 27 -34.99 -0.22 9.84
CA LEU A 27 -36.12 0.68 9.54
C LEU A 27 -37.20 -0.04 8.73
N GLU A 28 -36.87 -0.77 7.67
CA GLU A 28 -37.85 -1.56 6.90
C GLU A 28 -38.51 -2.63 7.78
N GLY A 29 -37.74 -3.33 8.63
CA GLY A 29 -38.24 -4.30 9.61
C GLY A 29 -39.14 -3.71 10.71
N LYS A 30 -39.13 -2.37 10.92
CA LYS A 30 -40.02 -1.64 11.83
C LYS A 30 -40.98 -0.70 11.09
N ASN A 31 -41.19 -0.92 9.79
CA ASN A 31 -42.09 -0.11 8.94
C ASN A 31 -41.80 1.41 9.05
N TRP A 32 -40.52 1.75 9.14
CA TRP A 32 -39.93 3.11 9.21
C TRP A 32 -40.21 3.91 10.49
N ASP A 33 -40.56 3.26 11.61
CA ASP A 33 -40.55 3.88 12.94
C ASP A 33 -39.11 3.98 13.50
N ILE A 34 -38.55 5.20 13.52
CA ILE A 34 -37.24 5.50 14.11
C ILE A 34 -37.15 5.05 15.57
N THR A 35 -38.21 5.18 16.37
CA THR A 35 -38.18 4.89 17.81
C THR A 35 -38.08 3.39 18.06
N ALA A 36 -38.84 2.60 17.30
CA ALA A 36 -38.79 1.14 17.36
C ALA A 36 -37.46 0.62 16.76
N ALA A 37 -37.00 1.19 15.64
CA ALA A 37 -35.71 0.85 15.05
C ALA A 37 -34.53 1.26 15.96
N LEU A 38 -34.64 2.36 16.72
CA LEU A 38 -33.67 2.77 17.74
C LEU A 38 -33.73 1.88 18.98
N SER A 39 -34.84 1.21 19.28
CA SER A 39 -34.88 0.23 20.37
C SER A 39 -34.25 -1.09 19.95
N ASP A 40 -34.45 -1.55 18.71
CA ASP A 40 -33.69 -2.69 18.16
C ASP A 40 -32.20 -2.33 17.95
N PHE A 41 -31.91 -1.08 17.54
CA PHE A 41 -30.60 -0.45 17.65
C PHE A 41 -30.34 0.19 19.03
N GLU A 42 -30.94 -0.36 20.08
CA GLU A 42 -30.34 -0.43 21.42
C GLU A 42 -30.31 -1.86 21.97
N GLN A 43 -30.98 -2.83 21.32
CA GLN A 43 -30.94 -4.26 21.65
C GLN A 43 -29.85 -5.05 20.92
N LEU A 44 -29.46 -4.71 19.68
CA LEU A 44 -28.31 -5.33 18.98
C LEU A 44 -26.95 -4.89 19.53
N ARG A 45 -26.85 -3.63 20.00
CA ARG A 45 -25.73 -3.01 20.84
C ARG A 45 -26.01 -3.89 22.14
N GLN A 46 -27.23 -4.07 22.68
CA GLN A 46 -27.43 -4.97 23.82
C GLN A 46 -27.24 -6.51 23.51
N VAL A 47 -26.44 -6.90 22.47
CA VAL A 47 -26.02 -8.30 22.12
C VAL A 47 -24.49 -8.65 21.98
N ASN A 48 -23.52 -7.85 21.48
CA ASN A 48 -22.12 -8.37 21.19
C ASN A 48 -20.93 -8.42 22.24
N ALA A 49 -20.43 -7.34 22.91
CA ALA A 49 -19.35 -7.35 23.95
C ALA A 49 -19.71 -6.73 25.37
N GLY A 50 -19.59 -7.48 26.50
CA GLY A 50 -20.13 -7.19 27.86
C GLY A 50 -20.96 -8.34 28.52
N ASN A 51 -21.12 -9.45 27.79
CA ASN A 51 -21.42 -10.85 28.11
C ASN A 51 -21.55 -11.67 26.81
N LEU A 52 -22.44 -11.37 25.83
CA LEU A 52 -23.21 -10.16 25.47
C LEU A 52 -22.33 -8.88 25.35
N PRO A 53 -22.67 -7.59 25.64
CA PRO A 53 -23.22 -6.73 24.58
C PRO A 53 -22.66 -5.31 24.12
N TYR A 54 -22.23 -5.21 22.83
CA TYR A 54 -22.40 -4.18 21.74
C TYR A 54 -21.55 -4.44 20.44
N SER A 55 -22.13 -4.15 19.25
CA SER A 55 -21.72 -4.41 17.83
C SER A 55 -21.65 -3.16 16.91
N PHE A 56 -21.26 -3.35 15.64
CA PHE A 56 -21.50 -2.48 14.49
C PHE A 56 -20.72 -1.15 14.36
N ASN A 57 -20.65 -0.67 13.11
CA ASN A 57 -19.61 0.22 12.60
C ASN A 57 -20.19 1.27 11.62
N GLU A 58 -19.34 2.24 11.23
CA GLU A 58 -19.42 3.07 10.02
C GLU A 58 -20.57 4.11 9.87
N GLY A 59 -20.19 5.38 10.03
CA GLY A 59 -19.60 6.06 8.86
C GLY A 59 -20.29 7.32 8.31
N ARG A 60 -19.53 8.08 7.49
CA ARG A 60 -19.93 9.17 6.56
C ARG A 60 -18.70 9.65 5.74
N GLY A 61 -18.80 10.07 4.49
CA GLY A 61 -19.90 9.89 3.53
C GLY A 61 -20.06 11.00 2.47
N VAL A 62 -20.36 10.57 1.23
CA VAL A 62 -21.27 11.21 0.24
C VAL A 62 -20.88 12.54 -0.45
N LYS A 63 -20.92 12.54 -1.80
CA LYS A 63 -21.74 13.49 -2.60
C LYS A 63 -22.03 13.04 -4.05
N MET A 64 -22.94 13.74 -4.72
CA MET A 64 -23.71 13.31 -5.93
C MET A 64 -23.72 14.39 -7.03
N GLN A 65 -24.07 14.01 -8.29
CA GLN A 65 -24.91 14.71 -9.32
C GLN A 65 -24.52 14.26 -10.76
N GLU A 66 -25.35 14.26 -11.82
CA GLU A 66 -26.83 14.21 -11.98
C GLU A 66 -27.23 13.82 -13.44
N LYS A 67 -28.48 13.35 -13.64
CA LYS A 67 -29.33 13.33 -14.88
C LYS A 67 -28.90 12.67 -16.23
N GLU A 68 -29.67 11.62 -16.56
CA GLU A 68 -30.47 11.44 -17.81
C GLU A 68 -29.78 11.09 -19.18
N PRO A 69 -30.52 10.62 -20.22
CA PRO A 69 -30.46 9.17 -20.51
C PRO A 69 -30.13 8.75 -21.95
N SER A 70 -29.68 7.50 -22.12
CA SER A 70 -29.79 6.74 -23.38
C SER A 70 -29.68 5.21 -23.17
N ARG A 71 -30.10 4.44 -24.18
CA ARG A 71 -30.07 2.96 -24.26
C ARG A 71 -28.61 2.46 -24.20
N VAL A 72 -28.29 1.23 -23.76
CA VAL A 72 -28.81 -0.09 -24.20
C VAL A 72 -28.83 -1.13 -23.06
N VAL A 73 -29.74 -2.12 -23.21
CA VAL A 73 -29.92 -3.39 -22.46
C VAL A 73 -28.81 -3.79 -21.49
N ARG A 74 -29.17 -3.97 -20.20
CA ARG A 74 -28.32 -4.59 -19.16
C ARG A 74 -28.97 -5.91 -18.72
N ALA A 75 -28.19 -6.98 -18.61
CA ALA A 75 -28.68 -8.31 -18.24
C ALA A 75 -29.02 -8.42 -16.74
N VAL A 76 -29.88 -9.38 -16.38
CA VAL A 76 -30.36 -9.60 -15.02
C VAL A 76 -29.26 -10.16 -14.12
N LEU A 77 -29.04 -9.53 -12.97
CA LEU A 77 -28.22 -10.08 -11.88
C LEU A 77 -29.06 -11.06 -11.06
N GLN A 78 -28.97 -12.34 -11.41
CA GLN A 78 -29.52 -13.42 -10.59
C GLN A 78 -28.53 -13.75 -9.46
N ARG A 79 -29.00 -13.74 -8.21
CA ARG A 79 -28.22 -14.16 -7.04
C ARG A 79 -27.99 -15.67 -7.10
N GLN A 80 -26.80 -16.11 -6.68
CA GLN A 80 -26.62 -17.47 -6.18
C GLN A 80 -25.47 -17.50 -5.18
N ASP A 81 -25.70 -18.18 -4.06
CA ASP A 81 -24.85 -18.16 -2.88
C ASP A 81 -23.88 -19.35 -2.90
N ASP A 82 -22.59 -19.10 -3.07
CA ASP A 82 -21.51 -20.08 -2.91
C ASP A 82 -20.41 -19.50 -1.98
N PRO A 83 -19.94 -20.23 -0.95
CA PRO A 83 -19.01 -19.70 0.04
C PRO A 83 -17.56 -19.69 -0.49
N VAL A 84 -17.12 -18.56 -1.05
CA VAL A 84 -15.76 -18.36 -1.59
C VAL A 84 -14.68 -18.56 -0.51
N PRO A 85 -13.79 -19.57 -0.62
CA PRO A 85 -12.81 -19.85 0.42
C PRO A 85 -11.61 -18.88 0.40
N GLY A 86 -11.67 -17.83 1.21
CA GLY A 86 -10.47 -17.18 1.79
C GLY A 86 -9.76 -16.10 0.98
N MET A 87 -10.36 -15.52 -0.07
CA MET A 87 -9.79 -14.35 -0.77
C MET A 87 -10.19 -13.02 -0.12
N TRP A 88 -9.74 -12.79 1.11
CA TRP A 88 -9.85 -11.48 1.78
C TRP A 88 -8.57 -10.66 1.51
N GLY A 89 -8.75 -9.44 1.00
CA GLY A 89 -7.67 -8.47 0.75
C GLY A 89 -7.17 -7.82 2.04
N PHE A 90 -6.54 -8.60 2.92
CA PHE A 90 -5.95 -8.09 4.16
C PHE A 90 -4.86 -7.06 3.86
N HIS A 91 -5.10 -5.83 4.29
CA HIS A 91 -4.11 -4.76 4.31
C HIS A 91 -3.13 -5.01 5.47
N ASP A 92 -1.88 -4.51 5.39
CA ASP A 92 -0.84 -4.74 6.40
C ASP A 92 -1.04 -3.91 7.69
N ARG A 93 -2.25 -3.95 8.27
CA ARG A 93 -2.65 -3.16 9.45
C ARG A 93 -1.80 -3.47 10.69
N ASP A 94 -1.34 -4.71 10.82
CA ASP A 94 -0.41 -5.15 11.87
C ASP A 94 1.07 -4.86 11.54
N LEU A 95 1.36 -4.27 10.37
CA LEU A 95 2.69 -3.96 9.85
C LEU A 95 3.61 -5.20 9.74
N MET A 96 3.05 -6.39 9.51
CA MET A 96 3.82 -7.64 9.47
C MET A 96 4.74 -7.69 8.26
N LEU A 97 4.30 -7.21 7.09
CA LEU A 97 5.17 -7.12 5.91
C LEU A 97 6.23 -6.05 6.13
N ARG A 98 5.86 -4.86 6.63
CA ARG A 98 6.81 -3.77 6.89
C ARG A 98 7.89 -4.15 7.92
N LYS A 99 7.52 -4.77 9.05
CA LYS A 99 8.45 -5.30 10.06
C LYS A 99 9.36 -6.40 9.51
N SER A 100 8.84 -7.26 8.61
CA SER A 100 9.62 -8.32 7.98
C SER A 100 10.63 -7.78 6.96
N LEU A 101 10.25 -6.74 6.22
CA LEU A 101 11.08 -6.00 5.27
C LEU A 101 12.24 -5.30 6.00
N TYR A 102 11.91 -4.53 7.05
CA TYR A 102 12.90 -3.91 7.95
C TYR A 102 13.89 -4.93 8.53
N SER A 103 13.38 -6.02 9.13
CA SER A 103 14.20 -7.09 9.72
C SER A 103 15.13 -7.76 8.70
N MET A 104 14.70 -7.90 7.43
CA MET A 104 15.52 -8.43 6.35
C MET A 104 16.68 -7.48 5.98
N MET A 105 16.43 -6.18 5.88
CA MET A 105 17.49 -5.18 5.58
C MET A 105 18.42 -4.93 6.77
N GLU A 106 17.91 -5.00 8.00
CA GLU A 106 18.68 -4.71 9.20
C GLU A 106 19.53 -5.91 9.66
N LYS A 107 18.94 -7.11 9.70
CA LYS A 107 19.48 -8.32 10.35
C LYS A 107 19.48 -9.59 9.46
N GLY A 108 18.96 -9.53 8.23
CA GLY A 108 18.84 -10.70 7.35
C GLY A 108 20.17 -11.25 6.85
N VAL A 109 20.26 -12.56 6.61
CA VAL A 109 21.49 -13.21 6.10
C VAL A 109 21.82 -12.82 4.65
N GLU A 110 20.82 -12.38 3.90
CA GLU A 110 20.92 -11.91 2.51
C GLU A 110 21.29 -10.40 2.43
N LYS A 111 21.24 -9.67 3.56
CA LYS A 111 21.46 -8.22 3.69
C LYS A 111 22.64 -7.69 2.87
N GLU A 112 23.82 -8.27 3.05
CA GLU A 112 25.03 -7.75 2.42
C GLU A 112 25.03 -7.94 0.91
N ALA A 113 24.29 -8.93 0.38
CA ALA A 113 24.09 -9.09 -1.06
C ALA A 113 23.04 -8.11 -1.60
N LEU A 114 21.93 -7.95 -0.89
CA LEU A 114 20.92 -6.91 -1.19
C LEU A 114 21.56 -5.51 -1.22
N LYS A 115 22.45 -5.19 -0.25
CA LYS A 115 23.23 -3.94 -0.20
C LYS A 115 24.19 -3.78 -1.39
N ARG A 116 24.92 -4.83 -1.78
CA ARG A 116 25.80 -4.78 -2.98
C ARG A 116 25.00 -4.54 -4.26
N ARG A 117 23.85 -5.20 -4.43
CA ARG A 117 22.96 -5.01 -5.60
C ARG A 117 22.42 -3.58 -5.67
N TRP A 118 21.95 -3.03 -4.55
CA TRP A 118 21.53 -1.64 -4.46
C TRP A 118 22.67 -0.68 -4.81
N ARG A 119 23.82 -0.78 -4.12
CA ARG A 119 24.99 0.06 -4.38
C ARG A 119 25.48 -0.06 -5.82
N TRP A 120 25.37 -1.23 -6.45
CA TRP A 120 25.69 -1.43 -7.86
C TRP A 120 24.75 -0.66 -8.79
N GLN A 121 23.44 -0.78 -8.61
CA GLN A 121 22.44 -0.06 -9.43
C GLN A 121 22.55 1.46 -9.22
N GLN A 122 22.69 1.91 -7.95
CA GLN A 122 22.87 3.32 -7.62
C GLN A 122 24.19 3.87 -8.18
N THR A 123 25.28 3.09 -8.18
CA THR A 123 26.54 3.48 -8.84
C THR A 123 26.34 3.71 -10.35
N GLN A 124 25.48 2.94 -11.02
CA GLN A 124 25.24 3.17 -12.45
C GLN A 124 24.42 4.46 -12.69
N GLN A 125 23.37 4.70 -11.90
CA GLN A 125 22.62 5.96 -11.96
C GLN A 125 23.52 7.18 -11.65
N ASN A 126 24.36 7.09 -10.63
CA ASN A 126 25.25 8.17 -10.22
C ASN A 126 26.30 8.51 -11.30
N LYS A 127 26.75 7.53 -12.11
CA LYS A 127 27.60 7.80 -13.27
C LYS A 127 26.94 8.69 -14.32
N GLU A 128 25.62 8.61 -14.50
CA GLU A 128 24.87 9.44 -15.46
C GLU A 128 24.87 10.93 -15.09
N SER A 129 24.94 11.23 -13.78
CA SER A 129 25.08 12.60 -13.24
C SER A 129 26.53 13.00 -12.93
N GLY A 130 27.50 12.08 -13.06
CA GLY A 130 28.91 12.30 -12.69
C GLY A 130 29.16 12.31 -11.17
N LEU A 131 28.20 11.85 -10.37
CA LEU A 131 28.27 11.78 -8.91
C LEU A 131 29.07 10.56 -8.45
N VAL A 132 29.90 10.73 -7.42
CA VAL A 132 30.66 9.65 -6.77
C VAL A 132 30.59 9.85 -5.27
N TYR A 133 29.99 8.90 -4.56
CA TYR A 133 29.86 8.91 -3.10
C TYR A 133 31.11 8.36 -2.39
N THR A 134 31.41 8.88 -1.20
CA THR A 134 32.37 8.28 -0.27
C THR A 134 31.76 7.06 0.45
N GLU A 135 32.57 6.29 1.18
CA GLU A 135 32.07 5.16 1.99
C GLU A 135 31.14 5.62 3.13
N GLU A 136 31.38 6.81 3.68
CA GLU A 136 30.51 7.43 4.70
C GLU A 136 29.14 7.82 4.11
N GLU A 137 29.13 8.35 2.89
CA GLU A 137 27.88 8.65 2.16
C GLU A 137 27.14 7.37 1.79
N TRP A 138 27.82 6.36 1.23
CA TRP A 138 27.23 5.04 0.97
C TRP A 138 26.63 4.37 2.21
N GLN A 139 27.23 4.61 3.39
CA GLN A 139 26.70 4.11 4.65
C GLN A 139 25.49 4.93 5.12
N LYS A 140 25.53 6.26 5.00
CA LYS A 140 24.42 7.17 5.33
C LYS A 140 23.16 6.84 4.51
N GLU A 141 23.26 6.79 3.18
CA GLU A 141 22.11 6.52 2.32
C GLU A 141 21.51 5.13 2.59
N TRP A 142 22.36 4.15 2.91
CA TRP A 142 21.91 2.80 3.32
C TRP A 142 21.16 2.79 4.67
N ASP A 143 21.62 3.56 5.65
CA ASP A 143 20.95 3.66 6.95
C ASP A 143 19.66 4.49 6.85
N GLU A 144 19.57 5.43 5.92
CA GLU A 144 18.34 6.13 5.57
C GLU A 144 17.32 5.21 4.88
N LEU A 145 17.73 4.32 3.97
CA LEU A 145 16.89 3.24 3.45
C LEU A 145 16.35 2.32 4.56
N ILE A 146 17.20 1.87 5.49
CA ILE A 146 16.75 1.08 6.65
C ILE A 146 15.75 1.88 7.51
N LYS A 147 15.95 3.19 7.67
CA LYS A 147 15.01 4.06 8.39
C LYS A 147 13.67 4.19 7.68
N LEU A 148 13.63 4.32 6.35
CA LEU A 148 12.38 4.33 5.58
C LEU A 148 11.61 3.01 5.77
N ALA A 149 12.30 1.87 5.79
CA ALA A 149 11.68 0.57 6.05
C ALA A 149 11.06 0.43 7.46
N SER A 150 11.43 1.29 8.43
CA SER A 150 10.98 1.21 9.84
C SER A 150 9.45 1.20 9.98
N SER A 151 8.94 0.49 10.98
CA SER A 151 7.52 0.51 11.37
C SER A 151 7.20 1.58 12.43
N GLU A 152 8.09 2.53 12.68
CA GLU A 152 7.84 3.71 13.52
C GLU A 152 7.06 4.77 12.72
N PRO A 153 5.97 5.34 13.26
CA PRO A 153 5.20 6.37 12.58
C PRO A 153 5.93 7.71 12.56
N ARG A 154 5.69 8.51 11.52
CA ARG A 154 6.26 9.85 11.35
C ARG A 154 5.75 10.77 12.47
N ILE A 155 6.66 11.29 13.30
CA ILE A 155 6.32 12.21 14.38
C ILE A 155 5.96 13.59 13.79
N HIS A 156 4.67 13.84 13.64
CA HIS A 156 4.14 15.16 13.31
C HIS A 156 4.28 16.11 14.51
N TYR A 157 5.42 16.80 14.62
CA TYR A 157 5.53 18.00 15.44
C TYR A 157 4.59 19.08 14.89
N GLY A 158 3.44 19.27 15.56
CA GLY A 158 2.34 20.10 15.08
C GLY A 158 2.79 21.52 14.72
N ALA A 159 2.59 21.91 13.46
CA ALA A 159 3.10 23.16 12.88
C ALA A 159 2.28 24.41 13.25
N ASN A 160 2.06 24.64 14.56
CA ASN A 160 1.53 25.91 15.07
C ASN A 160 2.69 26.88 15.37
N GLY A 161 3.14 27.58 14.33
CA GLY A 161 4.21 28.57 14.47
C GLY A 161 3.73 29.92 15.01
N SER A 162 4.25 30.35 16.17
CA SER A 162 4.49 31.77 16.48
C SER A 162 5.25 31.99 17.81
N GLY A 163 6.52 32.42 17.70
CA GLY A 163 7.11 33.39 18.63
C GLY A 163 7.88 32.87 19.86
N CYS A 164 8.96 33.61 20.15
CA CYS A 164 9.77 33.62 21.39
C CYS A 164 10.55 32.35 21.76
N GLY A 165 11.83 32.54 22.12
CA GLY A 165 12.70 31.45 22.58
C GLY A 165 12.72 31.29 24.10
N GLY A 166 12.75 30.05 24.57
CA GLY A 166 12.90 29.74 26.00
C GLY A 166 13.54 28.37 26.20
N ARG A 167 14.76 28.33 26.75
CA ARG A 167 15.37 27.09 27.26
C ARG A 167 14.67 26.67 28.54
N LEU A 168 14.07 25.49 28.58
CA LEU A 168 13.69 24.81 29.82
C LEU A 168 14.20 23.36 29.84
N ALA A 169 14.45 22.86 31.04
CA ALA A 169 15.07 21.57 31.31
C ALA A 169 14.03 20.42 31.33
N PRO A 170 14.45 19.15 31.18
CA PRO A 170 13.52 18.03 31.23
C PRO A 170 12.92 17.83 32.63
N THR A 171 11.69 18.29 32.83
CA THR A 171 10.90 17.99 34.03
C THR A 171 10.03 16.76 33.82
N THR A 172 10.27 15.73 34.61
CA THR A 172 9.47 14.50 34.68
C THR A 172 8.03 14.77 35.12
N PHE A 173 7.08 14.86 34.18
CA PHE A 173 5.67 14.46 34.34
C PHE A 173 5.03 14.31 32.95
N PRO A 174 4.33 13.19 32.63
CA PRO A 174 3.54 13.10 31.41
C PRO A 174 2.26 13.93 31.58
N ALA A 175 2.17 15.07 30.89
CA ALA A 175 0.95 15.87 30.85
C ALA A 175 -0.14 15.13 30.07
N LEU A 176 -1.28 14.89 30.72
CA LEU A 176 -2.46 14.26 30.12
C LEU A 176 -3.17 15.25 29.19
N ASN A 177 -2.69 15.35 27.95
CA ASN A 177 -3.44 16.01 26.88
C ASN A 177 -4.36 14.97 26.22
N SER A 178 -5.66 15.22 26.32
CA SER A 178 -6.73 14.44 25.70
C SER A 178 -7.14 15.03 24.33
N VAL A 179 -8.21 14.48 23.76
CA VAL A 179 -8.89 14.87 22.49
C VAL A 179 -8.27 14.25 21.23
N ASP A 180 -8.75 13.03 20.94
CA ASP A 180 -9.46 12.71 19.69
C ASP A 180 -8.84 13.19 18.36
N SER A 181 -7.78 12.50 17.94
CA SER A 181 -7.34 12.45 16.55
C SER A 181 -7.29 10.99 16.10
N SER A 182 -8.30 10.52 15.39
CA SER A 182 -8.33 9.22 14.70
C SER A 182 -7.55 9.22 13.38
N GLU A 183 -6.44 9.97 13.34
CA GLU A 183 -5.51 9.96 12.21
C GLU A 183 -4.76 8.61 12.21
N GLU A 184 -4.90 7.84 11.12
CA GLU A 184 -4.13 6.62 10.96
C GLU A 184 -2.63 6.96 10.96
N PRO A 185 -1.78 6.18 11.67
CA PRO A 185 -0.36 6.49 11.79
C PRO A 185 0.32 6.55 10.41
N VAL A 186 0.73 7.75 9.99
CA VAL A 186 1.44 7.94 8.73
C VAL A 186 2.86 7.40 8.86
N TYR A 187 3.25 6.52 7.95
CA TYR A 187 4.60 5.97 7.86
C TYR A 187 5.38 6.59 6.70
N GLU A 188 6.69 6.40 6.68
CA GLU A 188 7.54 6.83 5.57
C GLU A 188 7.19 6.08 4.27
N SER A 189 7.30 6.79 3.14
CA SER A 189 7.16 6.21 1.79
C SER A 189 8.31 5.23 1.49
N LEU A 190 8.07 4.28 0.58
CA LEU A 190 9.03 3.23 0.24
C LEU A 190 9.48 3.34 -1.23
N GLU A 191 10.79 3.38 -1.42
CA GLU A 191 11.51 3.41 -2.71
C GLU A 191 11.59 2.04 -3.39
N GLU A 192 12.01 1.96 -4.65
CA GLU A 192 12.00 0.74 -5.47
C GLU A 192 12.83 -0.41 -4.89
N PHE A 193 13.89 -0.10 -4.13
CA PHE A 193 14.68 -1.12 -3.44
C PHE A 193 13.85 -1.86 -2.36
N HIS A 194 12.90 -1.20 -1.73
CA HIS A 194 11.98 -1.86 -0.78
C HIS A 194 11.06 -2.85 -1.50
N VAL A 195 10.67 -2.58 -2.76
CA VAL A 195 9.91 -3.53 -3.59
C VAL A 195 10.77 -4.77 -3.91
N PHE A 196 12.06 -4.58 -4.18
CA PHE A 196 13.02 -5.67 -4.35
C PHE A 196 13.18 -6.53 -3.08
N VAL A 197 13.31 -5.90 -1.91
CA VAL A 197 13.35 -6.62 -0.62
C VAL A 197 12.03 -7.32 -0.33
N LEU A 198 10.88 -6.69 -0.64
CA LEU A 198 9.56 -7.31 -0.46
C LEU A 198 9.40 -8.58 -1.32
N ALA A 199 9.97 -8.62 -2.53
CA ALA A 199 9.98 -9.83 -3.35
C ALA A 199 10.73 -10.99 -2.65
N HIS A 200 11.81 -10.70 -1.91
CA HIS A 200 12.56 -11.68 -1.10
C HIS A 200 11.77 -12.11 0.15
N VAL A 201 11.14 -11.17 0.87
CA VAL A 201 10.25 -11.46 2.02
C VAL A 201 9.11 -12.40 1.61
N LEU A 202 8.46 -12.13 0.48
CA LEU A 202 7.37 -12.95 -0.07
C LEU A 202 7.86 -14.22 -0.81
N ARG A 203 9.17 -14.34 -1.09
CA ARG A 203 9.78 -15.33 -2.00
C ARG A 203 9.01 -15.48 -3.31
N ARG A 204 8.58 -14.34 -3.88
CA ARG A 204 7.66 -14.26 -5.01
C ARG A 204 8.08 -13.10 -5.91
N PRO A 205 8.20 -13.29 -7.24
CA PRO A 205 8.39 -12.19 -8.18
C PRO A 205 7.31 -11.13 -8.02
N ILE A 206 7.68 -9.86 -8.13
CA ILE A 206 6.75 -8.74 -8.20
C ILE A 206 6.90 -8.10 -9.58
N VAL A 207 5.79 -7.87 -10.28
CA VAL A 207 5.74 -7.10 -11.53
C VAL A 207 4.98 -5.81 -11.24
N VAL A 208 5.62 -4.67 -11.47
CA VAL A 208 5.03 -3.35 -11.25
C VAL A 208 4.78 -2.70 -12.61
N VAL A 209 3.51 -2.43 -12.89
CA VAL A 209 3.06 -1.62 -14.03
C VAL A 209 3.03 -0.16 -13.58
N ALA A 210 3.78 0.71 -14.24
CA ALA A 210 3.83 2.13 -13.97
C ALA A 210 3.94 2.91 -15.30
N ASP A 211 3.60 4.19 -15.30
CA ASP A 211 4.08 5.09 -16.36
C ASP A 211 5.61 5.27 -16.21
N THR A 212 6.27 5.74 -17.26
CA THR A 212 7.73 5.88 -17.35
C THR A 212 8.25 7.22 -16.82
N MET A 213 7.42 8.26 -16.87
CA MET A 213 7.79 9.64 -16.53
C MET A 213 6.65 10.31 -15.74
N LEU A 214 7.01 10.97 -14.63
CA LEU A 214 6.15 11.98 -14.01
C LEU A 214 5.96 13.15 -14.98
N ARG A 215 4.76 13.72 -14.98
CA ARG A 215 4.38 14.85 -15.84
C ARG A 215 4.02 16.07 -15.01
N ASP A 216 4.30 17.25 -15.55
CA ASP A 216 3.89 18.52 -14.94
C ASP A 216 2.42 18.86 -15.27
N SER A 217 1.95 20.03 -14.85
CA SER A 217 0.60 20.51 -15.13
C SER A 217 0.37 20.95 -16.58
N GLY A 218 1.41 21.03 -17.41
CA GLY A 218 1.32 21.14 -18.87
C GLY A 218 1.27 19.78 -19.59
N GLY A 219 1.64 18.69 -18.91
CA GLY A 219 1.77 17.34 -19.46
C GLY A 219 3.19 16.96 -19.92
N GLU A 220 4.15 17.88 -19.76
CA GLU A 220 5.55 17.69 -20.14
C GLU A 220 6.28 16.76 -19.17
N ALA A 221 7.27 16.02 -19.66
CA ALA A 221 8.01 15.05 -18.85
C ALA A 221 8.95 15.76 -17.86
N PHE A 222 8.75 15.49 -16.57
CA PHE A 222 9.47 16.15 -15.47
C PHE A 222 10.61 15.31 -14.89
N ALA A 223 10.34 14.03 -14.58
CA ALA A 223 11.31 13.11 -13.97
C ALA A 223 10.92 11.64 -14.22
N PRO A 224 11.86 10.70 -14.32
CA PRO A 224 11.56 9.28 -14.51
C PRO A 224 10.89 8.65 -13.28
N ILE A 225 10.08 7.62 -13.50
CA ILE A 225 9.47 6.81 -12.44
C ILE A 225 10.28 5.51 -12.27
N PRO A 226 10.99 5.30 -11.15
CA PRO A 226 11.90 4.16 -10.99
C PRO A 226 11.18 2.83 -10.66
N PHE A 227 9.86 2.86 -10.43
CA PHE A 227 9.10 1.71 -9.94
C PHE A 227 8.65 0.73 -11.03
N GLY A 228 8.59 1.13 -12.30
CA GLY A 228 8.14 0.23 -13.38
C GLY A 228 9.14 -0.89 -13.64
N GLY A 229 8.68 -2.16 -13.70
CA GLY A 229 9.55 -3.29 -14.03
C GLY A 229 9.27 -4.60 -13.30
N ILE A 230 10.29 -5.45 -13.24
CA ILE A 230 10.26 -6.81 -12.68
C ILE A 230 11.25 -6.89 -11.51
N TYR A 231 10.76 -7.31 -10.35
CA TYR A 231 11.54 -7.55 -9.13
C TYR A 231 11.57 -9.05 -8.84
N LEU A 232 12.77 -9.61 -8.74
CA LEU A 232 12.97 -11.05 -8.53
C LEU A 232 13.65 -11.32 -7.17
N PRO A 233 13.27 -12.39 -6.44
CA PRO A 233 13.95 -12.80 -5.21
C PRO A 233 15.29 -13.50 -5.53
N LEU A 234 16.26 -12.75 -6.07
CA LEU A 234 17.49 -13.29 -6.66
C LEU A 234 18.45 -13.95 -5.66
N GLU A 235 18.45 -13.52 -4.39
CA GLU A 235 19.24 -14.17 -3.33
C GLU A 235 18.59 -15.47 -2.82
N VAL A 236 17.32 -15.72 -3.17
CA VAL A 236 16.58 -16.94 -2.78
C VAL A 236 16.60 -17.94 -3.95
N PRO A 237 17.12 -19.17 -3.75
CA PRO A 237 17.11 -20.21 -4.78
C PRO A 237 15.71 -20.45 -5.36
N ALA A 238 15.58 -20.38 -6.69
CA ALA A 238 14.28 -20.35 -7.40
C ALA A 238 13.40 -21.62 -7.23
N ASN A 239 13.90 -22.68 -6.58
CA ASN A 239 13.10 -23.83 -6.15
C ASN A 239 12.40 -23.64 -4.79
N LYS A 240 12.72 -22.57 -4.05
CA LYS A 240 12.06 -22.12 -2.81
C LYS A 240 11.11 -20.94 -3.02
N CYS A 241 10.90 -20.52 -4.27
CA CYS A 241 10.13 -19.33 -4.65
C CYS A 241 8.82 -19.70 -5.36
N HIS A 242 7.78 -18.89 -5.15
CA HIS A 242 6.54 -18.97 -5.91
C HIS A 242 6.76 -18.44 -7.34
N ARG A 243 6.25 -19.15 -8.36
CA ARG A 243 6.44 -18.76 -9.77
C ARG A 243 5.34 -17.86 -10.35
N SER A 244 4.18 -17.78 -9.71
CA SER A 244 3.15 -16.79 -10.06
C SER A 244 3.56 -15.43 -9.49
N PRO A 245 3.69 -14.37 -10.30
CA PRO A 245 4.06 -13.05 -9.79
C PRO A 245 2.95 -12.46 -8.91
N LEU A 246 3.30 -11.57 -8.01
CA LEU A 246 2.40 -10.53 -7.51
C LEU A 246 2.43 -9.39 -8.55
N VAL A 247 1.26 -8.91 -8.97
CA VAL A 247 1.19 -7.80 -9.94
C VAL A 247 0.64 -6.57 -9.24
N LEU A 248 1.38 -5.46 -9.35
CA LEU A 248 1.02 -4.16 -8.80
C LEU A 248 0.92 -3.13 -9.92
N ALA A 249 0.09 -2.11 -9.72
CA ALA A 249 0.17 -0.84 -10.42
C ALA A 249 0.80 0.20 -9.48
N TYR A 250 1.57 1.13 -10.05
CA TYR A 250 2.05 2.34 -9.38
C TYR A 250 1.62 3.57 -10.16
N ASP A 251 0.91 4.48 -9.50
CA ASP A 251 0.54 5.80 -10.01
C ASP A 251 0.46 6.80 -8.85
N GLN A 252 0.79 8.07 -9.08
CA GLN A 252 0.63 9.18 -8.11
C GLN A 252 1.10 8.85 -6.67
N ALA A 253 2.27 8.20 -6.53
CA ALA A 253 2.85 7.74 -5.26
C ALA A 253 2.03 6.68 -4.49
N HIS A 254 1.10 6.00 -5.15
CA HIS A 254 0.26 4.94 -4.59
C HIS A 254 0.52 3.59 -5.27
N PHE A 255 0.55 2.50 -4.49
CA PHE A 255 0.61 1.13 -5.00
C PHE A 255 -0.75 0.43 -4.88
N SER A 256 -1.21 -0.16 -5.98
CA SER A 256 -2.50 -0.86 -6.05
C SER A 256 -2.30 -2.29 -6.57
N ALA A 257 -2.89 -3.29 -5.92
CA ALA A 257 -2.80 -4.67 -6.42
C ALA A 257 -3.65 -4.85 -7.69
N LEU A 258 -3.04 -5.37 -8.77
CA LEU A 258 -3.76 -5.69 -10.00
C LEU A 258 -4.33 -7.11 -9.91
N VAL A 259 -5.67 -7.19 -9.93
CA VAL A 259 -6.43 -8.43 -9.94
C VAL A 259 -7.19 -8.58 -11.25
N SER A 260 -7.39 -9.82 -11.70
CA SER A 260 -8.25 -10.10 -12.85
C SER A 260 -9.72 -10.20 -12.40
N MET A 261 -10.64 -9.80 -13.26
CA MET A 261 -12.06 -10.03 -13.05
C MET A 261 -12.39 -11.52 -13.19
N GLU A 262 -13.20 -12.07 -12.29
CA GLU A 262 -13.61 -13.48 -12.37
C GLU A 262 -14.39 -13.75 -13.66
N GLN A 263 -13.78 -14.53 -14.56
CA GLN A 263 -14.47 -15.06 -15.73
C GLN A 263 -15.43 -16.17 -15.29
N ARG A 264 -16.72 -16.02 -15.62
CA ARG A 264 -17.78 -16.96 -15.22
C ARG A 264 -17.82 -18.26 -16.04
N GLU A 265 -16.97 -18.40 -17.05
CA GLU A 265 -16.86 -19.62 -17.84
C GLU A 265 -15.74 -20.52 -17.32
N THR A 266 -15.95 -21.83 -17.39
CA THR A 266 -15.00 -22.84 -16.89
C THR A 266 -13.76 -23.04 -17.79
N ASN A 267 -13.61 -22.22 -18.84
CA ASN A 267 -12.41 -22.12 -19.64
C ASN A 267 -11.31 -21.39 -18.85
N LYS A 268 -10.18 -22.07 -18.65
CA LYS A 268 -9.09 -21.63 -17.75
C LYS A 268 -8.16 -20.63 -18.44
N GLU A 269 -8.67 -19.49 -18.90
CA GLU A 269 -7.82 -18.36 -19.28
C GLU A 269 -7.23 -17.72 -18.02
N GLN A 270 -6.13 -18.32 -17.54
CA GLN A 270 -5.35 -17.77 -16.44
C GLN A 270 -4.86 -16.37 -16.83
N ALA A 271 -5.18 -15.38 -16.00
CA ALA A 271 -4.78 -13.99 -16.22
C ALA A 271 -3.27 -13.86 -16.48
N VAL A 272 -2.93 -13.27 -17.61
CA VAL A 272 -1.55 -13.01 -18.04
C VAL A 272 -1.18 -11.54 -17.86
N ILE A 273 0.10 -11.29 -17.59
CA ILE A 273 0.71 -9.95 -17.60
C ILE A 273 1.85 -9.97 -18.64
N PRO A 274 1.91 -9.01 -19.58
CA PRO A 274 3.06 -8.89 -20.48
C PRO A 274 4.35 -8.63 -19.71
N LEU A 275 5.47 -9.17 -20.21
CA LEU A 275 6.83 -8.86 -19.71
C LEU A 275 7.56 -7.87 -20.64
N THR A 276 6.80 -7.16 -21.47
CA THR A 276 7.26 -6.07 -22.33
C THR A 276 6.39 -4.83 -22.11
N ASP A 277 6.92 -3.67 -22.47
CA ASP A 277 6.14 -2.46 -22.69
C ASP A 277 5.32 -2.51 -23.99
N SER A 278 4.65 -1.41 -24.32
CA SER A 278 3.85 -1.22 -25.55
C SER A 278 4.68 -1.16 -26.84
N GLU A 279 6.00 -1.04 -26.75
CA GLU A 279 6.93 -1.05 -27.89
C GLU A 279 7.56 -2.44 -28.08
N HIS A 280 7.09 -3.45 -27.34
CA HIS A 280 7.62 -4.81 -27.26
C HIS A 280 9.06 -4.92 -26.72
N LYS A 281 9.58 -3.87 -26.09
CA LYS A 281 10.86 -3.90 -25.37
C LYS A 281 10.64 -4.55 -24.00
N LEU A 282 11.59 -5.38 -23.56
CA LEU A 282 11.49 -6.10 -22.29
C LEU A 282 11.46 -5.11 -21.10
N LEU A 283 10.59 -5.39 -20.13
CA LEU A 283 10.54 -4.63 -18.88
C LEU A 283 11.88 -4.74 -18.13
N PRO A 284 12.35 -3.66 -17.47
CA PRO A 284 13.61 -3.69 -16.74
C PRO A 284 13.54 -4.67 -15.56
N ILE A 285 14.62 -5.43 -15.35
CA ILE A 285 14.78 -6.30 -14.18
C ILE A 285 15.59 -5.54 -13.14
N HIS A 286 14.94 -5.17 -12.05
CA HIS A 286 15.56 -4.36 -10.99
C HIS A 286 16.59 -5.16 -10.19
N PHE A 287 17.70 -4.51 -9.86
CA PHE A 287 18.78 -5.02 -9.02
C PHE A 287 19.36 -6.37 -9.49
N ALA A 288 19.31 -6.62 -10.81
CA ALA A 288 19.64 -7.90 -11.44
C ALA A 288 21.08 -8.39 -11.19
N VAL A 289 22.04 -7.47 -11.05
CA VAL A 289 23.48 -7.76 -10.88
C VAL A 289 23.88 -7.61 -9.41
N ASP A 290 24.48 -8.65 -8.84
CA ASP A 290 25.36 -8.55 -7.67
C ASP A 290 26.80 -8.59 -8.19
N PRO A 291 27.63 -7.55 -7.98
CA PRO A 291 29.05 -7.58 -8.36
C PRO A 291 29.89 -8.58 -7.55
N GLY A 292 29.33 -9.15 -6.46
CA GLY A 292 29.99 -10.14 -5.63
C GLY A 292 30.84 -9.54 -4.51
N LYS A 293 31.32 -10.40 -3.60
CA LYS A 293 32.04 -9.97 -2.39
C LYS A 293 33.47 -9.48 -2.66
N ASP A 294 34.04 -9.88 -3.79
CA ASP A 294 35.44 -9.62 -4.16
C ASP A 294 35.59 -8.40 -5.10
N TRP A 295 34.55 -7.55 -5.16
CA TRP A 295 34.49 -6.35 -6.00
C TRP A 295 35.21 -5.15 -5.35
N GLU A 296 36.15 -4.55 -6.08
CA GLU A 296 36.83 -3.32 -5.65
C GLU A 296 36.12 -2.09 -6.23
N TRP A 297 35.19 -1.50 -5.47
CA TRP A 297 34.48 -0.26 -5.85
C TRP A 297 35.43 0.87 -6.27
N GLY A 298 35.03 1.67 -7.25
CA GLY A 298 35.83 2.71 -7.88
C GLY A 298 36.93 2.19 -8.84
N ARG A 299 37.42 0.96 -8.64
CA ARG A 299 38.44 0.32 -9.50
C ARG A 299 37.82 -0.57 -10.57
N ASP A 300 37.01 -1.53 -10.14
CA ASP A 300 36.35 -2.51 -11.00
C ASP A 300 35.13 -1.94 -11.71
N ASP A 301 34.63 -0.77 -11.28
CA ASP A 301 33.41 -0.12 -11.81
C ASP A 301 33.44 0.19 -13.32
N ASN A 302 34.58 0.08 -13.97
CA ASN A 302 34.77 0.22 -15.42
C ASN A 302 35.15 -1.10 -16.13
N ASP A 303 35.35 -2.19 -15.40
CA ASP A 303 35.75 -3.50 -15.94
C ASP A 303 34.52 -4.33 -16.36
N ASN A 304 34.04 -4.05 -17.56
CA ASN A 304 32.96 -4.80 -18.22
C ASN A 304 33.27 -6.31 -18.40
N VAL A 305 34.53 -6.77 -18.20
CA VAL A 305 34.89 -8.19 -18.30
C VAL A 305 34.58 -8.95 -17.01
N ARG A 306 34.61 -8.29 -15.84
CA ARG A 306 34.16 -8.89 -14.57
C ARG A 306 32.64 -9.09 -14.53
N LEU A 307 31.87 -8.19 -15.14
CA LEU A 307 30.40 -8.22 -15.20
C LEU A 307 29.81 -9.34 -16.09
N ALA A 308 30.65 -10.03 -16.86
CA ALA A 308 30.23 -11.03 -17.85
C ALA A 308 30.54 -12.49 -17.40
N ARG A 309 30.59 -12.73 -16.09
CA ARG A 309 30.93 -14.03 -15.47
C ARG A 309 29.88 -14.49 -14.46
#